data_AF-A0A3M3J9D9-F1
#
_entry.id   AF-A0A3M3J9D9-F1
#
_cell.length_a   1.000
_cell.length_b   1.000
_cell.length_c   1.000
_cell.angle_alpha   90.00
_cell.angle_beta   90.00
_cell.angle_gamma   90.00
#
_symmetry.space_group_name_H-M   'P 1'
#
loop_
_entity.id
_entity.type
_entity.pdbx_description
1 polymer ?
#
loop_
_entity_poly.entity_id
_entity_poly.type
_entity_poly.pdbx_seq_one_letter_code
_entity_poly.pdbx_strand_id
1 'polypeptide(L)'
;MTEKHGTRQQRLATRFPKTPATATSLCPFKGPNIAIVPVRYALDRSRYDVAPEKLKPLPKDGKWARLPTLKTRSYTLRQLYDGYVYVFDETAQTLHEYAVSAIDSHLSRIVWSDAHIGSDQRNGTGDGQPFLLYPRDNHLHIAFSPVQWTWRLCEHMRSNPPSRALWM
;
A
#
# COMPACT_ATOMS: atom_id res chain seq x y z
N MET A 1 7.62 42.90 20.60
CA MET A 1 7.26 41.76 19.74
C MET A 1 6.88 40.60 20.63
N THR A 2 5.58 40.32 20.75
CA THR A 2 5.04 39.28 21.63
C THR A 2 5.20 37.91 20.98
N GLU A 3 5.90 36.99 21.66
CA GLU A 3 6.10 35.61 21.22
C GLU A 3 4.74 34.91 21.07
N LYS A 4 4.26 34.79 19.83
CA LYS A 4 2.92 34.32 19.49
C LYS A 4 2.72 32.82 19.74
N HIS A 5 3.79 32.08 20.05
CA HIS A 5 3.75 30.63 20.19
C HIS A 5 4.66 30.19 21.34
N GLY A 6 4.04 29.66 22.39
CA GLY A 6 4.72 29.25 23.62
C GLY A 6 5.82 28.20 23.42
N THR A 7 6.47 27.85 24.54
CA THR A 7 7.59 26.91 24.60
C THR A 7 7.26 25.57 23.93
N ARG A 8 8.30 24.84 23.48
CA ARG A 8 8.15 23.54 22.80
C ARG A 8 7.32 22.53 23.61
N GLN A 9 7.49 22.50 24.93
CA GLN A 9 6.69 21.65 25.83
C GLN A 9 5.22 22.06 25.85
N GLN A 10 4.92 23.36 25.89
CA GLN A 10 3.54 23.87 25.83
C GLN A 10 2.87 23.52 24.50
N ARG A 11 3.61 23.58 23.37
CA ARG A 11 3.11 23.16 22.07
C ARG A 11 2.76 21.67 22.02
N LEU A 12 3.60 20.80 22.58
CA LEU A 12 3.35 19.35 22.66
C LEU A 12 2.18 18.99 23.59
N ALA A 13 1.98 19.77 24.65
CA ALA A 13 0.89 19.58 25.61
C ALA A 13 -0.42 20.27 25.20
N THR A 14 -0.46 20.94 24.04
CA THR A 14 -1.67 21.59 23.53
C THR A 14 -2.77 20.54 23.37
N ARG A 15 -3.75 20.57 24.27
CA ARG A 15 -4.96 19.77 24.12
C ARG A 15 -5.80 20.43 23.04
N PHE A 16 -6.09 19.68 21.97
CA PHE A 16 -7.09 20.12 21.00
C PHE A 16 -8.43 20.32 21.72
N PRO A 17 -9.13 21.44 21.47
CA PRO A 17 -10.46 21.64 22.02
C PRO A 17 -11.36 20.48 21.58
N LYS A 18 -12.07 19.87 22.53
CA LYS A 18 -13.04 18.79 22.28
C LYS A 18 -14.36 19.32 21.70
N THR A 19 -14.37 20.56 21.23
CA THR A 19 -15.53 21.15 20.58
C THR A 19 -15.71 20.44 19.23
N PRO A 20 -16.82 19.72 19.00
CA PRO A 20 -17.09 19.15 17.69
C PRO A 20 -17.15 20.31 16.68
N ALA A 21 -16.51 20.13 15.52
CA ALA A 21 -16.55 21.14 14.47
C ALA A 21 -18.02 21.35 14.03
N THR A 22 -18.57 22.53 14.33
CA THR A 22 -19.96 22.90 14.02
C THR A 22 -20.16 23.32 12.56
N ALA A 23 -19.11 23.25 11.74
CA ALA A 23 -19.23 23.54 10.33
C ALA A 23 -20.07 22.44 9.66
N THR A 24 -21.20 22.84 9.07
CA THR A 24 -21.97 22.09 8.06
C THR A 24 -21.17 21.86 6.77
N SER A 25 -19.84 21.80 6.84
CA SER A 25 -19.03 21.16 5.82
C SER A 25 -19.34 19.67 5.85
N LEU A 26 -19.85 19.13 4.74
CA LEU A 26 -19.84 17.69 4.46
C LEU A 26 -18.52 17.13 4.99
N CYS A 27 -18.58 16.18 5.92
CA CYS A 27 -17.39 15.56 6.46
C CYS A 27 -16.50 15.15 5.28
N PRO A 28 -15.25 15.63 5.16
CA PRO A 28 -14.39 15.32 4.02
C PRO A 28 -14.15 13.81 3.88
N PHE A 29 -14.42 13.05 4.95
CA PHE A 29 -14.41 11.59 4.97
C PHE A 29 -15.76 10.94 4.59
N LYS A 30 -16.74 11.66 4.07
CA LYS A 30 -18.02 11.11 3.55
C LYS A 30 -18.10 11.11 2.01
N GLY A 31 -16.97 11.33 1.33
CA GLY A 31 -16.92 11.19 -0.13
C GLY A 31 -17.29 9.77 -0.58
N PRO A 32 -17.76 9.62 -1.84
CA PRO A 32 -18.16 8.32 -2.39
C PRO A 32 -16.97 7.36 -2.59
N ASN A 33 -15.75 7.90 -2.67
CA ASN A 33 -14.53 7.14 -2.91
C ASN A 33 -13.58 7.21 -1.71
N ILE A 34 -12.75 6.17 -1.58
CA ILE A 34 -11.62 6.09 -0.66
C ILE A 34 -10.31 6.02 -1.45
N ALA A 35 -9.32 6.79 -0.98
CA ALA A 35 -7.94 6.68 -1.46
C ALA A 35 -7.19 5.66 -0.59
N ILE A 36 -6.61 4.65 -1.21
CA ILE A 36 -5.84 3.59 -0.57
C ILE A 36 -4.38 3.77 -0.97
N VAL A 37 -3.47 3.85 0.01
CA VAL A 37 -2.02 3.95 -0.22
C VAL A 37 -1.37 2.63 0.19
N PRO A 38 -1.02 1.76 -0.78
CA PRO A 38 -0.35 0.51 -0.47
C PRO A 38 1.04 0.76 0.13
N VAL A 39 1.34 0.06 1.21
CA VAL A 39 2.61 0.12 1.93
C VAL A 39 3.04 -1.28 2.32
N ARG A 40 4.32 -1.45 2.64
CA ARG A 40 4.86 -2.69 3.19
C ARG A 40 5.34 -2.50 4.62
N TYR A 41 5.20 -3.56 5.41
CA TYR A 41 5.85 -3.63 6.71
C TYR A 41 7.35 -3.87 6.56
N ALA A 42 8.14 -3.15 7.34
CA ALA A 42 9.57 -3.35 7.48
C ALA A 42 9.95 -3.37 8.96
N LEU A 43 11.03 -4.07 9.29
CA LEU A 43 11.69 -3.90 10.58
C LEU A 43 12.58 -2.68 10.49
N ASP A 44 12.32 -1.68 11.32
CA ASP A 44 13.21 -0.53 11.36
C ASP A 44 14.56 -0.90 11.97
N ARG A 45 15.64 -0.23 11.55
CA ARG A 45 16.94 -0.37 12.20
C ARG A 45 16.87 0.35 13.55
N SER A 46 17.49 -0.20 14.60
CA SER A 46 17.52 0.51 15.89
C SER A 46 18.59 1.56 15.80
N ARG A 47 18.37 2.70 16.45
CA ARG A 47 19.42 3.66 16.78
C ARG A 47 20.62 3.05 17.52
N TYR A 48 20.43 1.86 18.10
CA TYR A 48 21.46 1.09 18.82
C TYR A 48 22.02 -0.08 18.00
N ASP A 49 21.72 -0.19 16.70
CA ASP A 49 22.43 -1.16 15.86
C ASP A 49 23.92 -0.80 15.83
N VAL A 50 24.77 -1.75 16.25
CA VAL A 50 26.23 -1.56 16.41
C VAL A 50 26.93 -1.20 15.09
N ALA A 51 26.29 -1.52 13.95
CA ALA A 51 26.75 -1.18 12.61
C ALA A 51 25.54 -0.76 11.76
N PRO A 52 25.08 0.50 11.86
CA PRO A 52 23.84 0.96 11.24
C PRO A 52 23.89 0.96 9.71
N GLU A 53 25.08 0.97 9.10
CA GLU A 53 25.26 0.92 7.65
C GLU A 53 25.25 -0.52 7.10
N LYS A 54 25.64 -1.52 7.90
CA LYS A 54 25.77 -2.90 7.45
C LYS A 54 24.40 -3.50 7.12
N LEU A 55 24.21 -3.90 5.86
CA LEU A 55 23.04 -4.69 5.47
C LEU A 55 22.97 -5.97 6.31
N LYS A 56 21.76 -6.39 6.70
CA LYS A 56 21.51 -7.71 7.33
C LYS A 56 20.96 -8.63 6.24
N PRO A 57 21.83 -9.22 5.39
CA PRO A 57 21.38 -10.11 4.35
C PRO A 57 20.73 -11.33 4.97
N LEU A 58 19.79 -11.86 4.20
CA LEU A 58 19.14 -13.12 4.44
C LEU A 58 20.17 -14.28 4.46
N PRO A 59 20.15 -15.21 5.44
CA PRO A 59 21.08 -16.35 5.48
C PRO A 59 21.05 -17.16 4.18
N LYS A 60 22.24 -17.50 3.64
CA LYS A 60 22.38 -18.22 2.37
C LYS A 60 21.79 -19.64 2.41
N ASP A 61 21.68 -20.20 3.61
CA ASP A 61 21.34 -21.60 3.83
C ASP A 61 19.83 -21.88 3.70
N GLY A 62 19.02 -20.84 3.43
CA GLY A 62 17.58 -20.96 3.14
C GLY A 62 16.70 -21.39 4.33
N LYS A 63 17.28 -21.57 5.52
CA LYS A 63 16.54 -21.88 6.75
C LYS A 63 16.02 -20.59 7.37
N TRP A 64 14.89 -20.11 6.86
CA TRP A 64 14.19 -18.96 7.41
C TRP A 64 13.48 -19.37 8.71
N ALA A 65 13.93 -18.85 9.84
CA ALA A 65 13.14 -18.94 11.06
C ALA A 65 11.83 -18.14 10.86
N ARG A 66 10.72 -18.61 11.46
CA ARG A 66 9.50 -17.81 11.62
C ARG A 66 9.89 -16.42 12.15
N LEU A 67 9.24 -15.37 11.64
CA LEU A 67 9.53 -13.99 12.03
C LEU A 67 9.67 -13.90 13.57
N PRO A 68 10.83 -13.46 14.09
CA PRO A 68 11.07 -13.48 15.52
C PRO A 68 10.13 -12.50 16.23
N THR A 69 9.65 -12.87 17.41
CA THR A 69 8.86 -11.97 18.24
C THR A 69 9.71 -10.74 18.58
N LEU A 70 9.26 -9.56 18.15
CA LEU A 70 9.99 -8.32 18.37
C LEU A 70 9.85 -7.91 19.84
N LYS A 71 10.96 -7.89 20.58
CA LYS A 71 10.97 -7.47 22.00
C LYS A 71 11.18 -5.97 22.19
N THR A 72 11.78 -5.29 21.20
CA THR A 72 12.27 -3.91 21.35
C THR A 72 11.89 -2.98 20.21
N ARG A 73 11.16 -3.45 19.19
CA ARG A 73 10.82 -2.66 17.99
C ARG A 73 9.40 -2.91 17.53
N SER A 74 8.76 -1.87 17.01
CA SER A 74 7.54 -1.94 16.22
C SER A 74 7.88 -2.08 14.73
N TYR A 75 7.01 -2.74 13.96
CA TYR A 75 7.07 -2.67 12.50
C TYR A 75 6.90 -1.22 12.05
N THR A 76 7.63 -0.82 11.01
CA THR A 76 7.42 0.46 10.33
C THR A 76 6.80 0.24 8.96
N LEU A 77 6.10 1.27 8.48
CA LEU A 77 5.56 1.31 7.13
C LEU A 77 6.63 1.89 6.20
N ARG A 78 6.81 1.25 5.06
CA ARG A 78 7.65 1.75 3.96
C ARG A 78 6.89 1.71 2.65
N GLN A 79 7.35 2.51 1.71
CA GLN A 79 6.92 2.44 0.31
C GLN A 79 7.12 1.03 -0.24
N LEU A 80 6.25 0.64 -1.17
CA LEU A 80 6.40 -0.59 -1.93
C LEU A 80 7.69 -0.57 -2.77
N TYR A 81 8.15 -1.75 -3.14
CA TYR A 81 9.17 -1.89 -4.18
C TYR A 81 8.55 -1.79 -5.56
N ASP A 82 9.41 -1.68 -6.58
CA ASP A 82 9.00 -1.90 -7.95
C ASP A 82 8.30 -3.26 -8.07
N GLY A 83 7.20 -3.28 -8.79
CA GLY A 83 6.35 -4.47 -8.91
C GLY A 83 4.96 -4.13 -9.38
N TYR A 84 3.99 -4.96 -8.99
CA TYR A 84 2.62 -4.89 -9.47
C TYR A 84 1.63 -5.01 -8.31
N VAL A 85 0.58 -4.22 -8.36
CA VAL A 85 -0.57 -4.32 -7.46
C VAL A 85 -1.79 -4.74 -8.28
N TYR A 86 -2.48 -5.76 -7.79
CA TYR A 86 -3.69 -6.31 -8.36
C TYR A 86 -4.85 -6.01 -7.42
N VAL A 87 -5.93 -5.43 -7.95
CA VAL A 87 -7.15 -5.16 -7.20
C VAL A 87 -8.30 -5.86 -7.88
N PHE A 88 -8.89 -6.85 -7.21
CA PHE A 88 -10.14 -7.44 -7.64
C PHE A 88 -11.28 -6.75 -6.89
N ASP A 89 -12.10 -6.00 -7.62
CA ASP A 89 -13.33 -5.42 -7.10
C ASP A 89 -14.44 -6.47 -7.22
N GLU A 90 -14.83 -7.06 -6.10
CA GLU A 90 -15.86 -8.09 -6.05
C GLU A 90 -17.26 -7.51 -6.29
N THR A 91 -17.46 -6.23 -6.02
CA THR A 91 -18.74 -5.57 -6.29
C THR A 91 -18.90 -5.28 -7.79
N ALA A 92 -17.83 -4.80 -8.44
CA ALA A 92 -17.83 -4.53 -9.87
C ALA A 92 -17.49 -5.76 -10.75
N GLN A 93 -17.01 -6.86 -10.16
CA GLN A 93 -16.50 -8.05 -10.84
C GLN A 93 -15.37 -7.74 -11.83
N THR A 94 -14.47 -6.83 -11.48
CA THR A 94 -13.33 -6.43 -12.31
C THR A 94 -11.99 -6.65 -11.63
N LEU A 95 -11.00 -7.08 -12.41
CA LEU A 95 -9.60 -7.13 -11.98
C LEU A 95 -8.85 -5.96 -12.60
N HIS A 96 -8.22 -5.15 -11.77
CA HIS A 96 -7.37 -4.04 -12.18
C HIS A 96 -5.91 -4.33 -11.85
N GLU A 97 -5.03 -3.99 -12.78
CA GLU A 97 -3.59 -4.17 -12.66
C GLU A 97 -2.89 -2.81 -12.64
N TYR A 98 -1.92 -2.65 -11.75
CA TYR A 98 -1.13 -1.44 -11.58
C TYR A 98 0.36 -1.79 -11.53
N ALA A 99 1.18 -1.09 -12.30
CA ALA A 99 2.63 -1.09 -12.12
C ALA A 99 3.00 -0.09 -11.02
N VAL A 100 3.90 -0.48 -10.13
CA VAL A 100 4.41 0.35 -9.03
C VAL A 100 5.84 0.78 -9.34
N SER A 101 6.10 2.08 -9.27
CA SER A 101 7.45 2.66 -9.25
C SER A 101 7.82 3.04 -7.82
N ALA A 102 8.88 2.45 -7.26
CA ALA A 102 9.38 2.77 -5.93
C ALA A 102 10.04 4.16 -5.86
N ILE A 103 10.59 4.64 -6.98
CA ILE A 103 11.24 5.96 -7.05
C ILE A 103 10.20 7.06 -6.85
N ASP A 104 9.10 6.97 -7.58
CA ASP A 104 8.06 8.01 -7.57
C ASP A 104 6.91 7.67 -6.61
N SER A 105 6.90 6.45 -6.07
CA SER A 105 5.78 5.89 -5.29
C SER A 105 4.43 5.95 -6.03
N HIS A 106 4.49 5.83 -7.35
CA HIS A 106 3.33 5.93 -8.22
C HIS A 106 2.82 4.56 -8.63
N LEU A 107 1.50 4.45 -8.72
CA LEU A 107 0.76 3.34 -9.28
C LEU A 107 0.20 3.76 -10.64
N SER A 108 0.74 3.17 -11.71
CA SER A 108 0.27 3.39 -13.08
C SER A 108 -0.66 2.25 -13.48
N ARG A 109 -1.91 2.59 -13.81
CA ARG A 109 -2.90 1.59 -14.22
C ARG A 109 -2.54 1.00 -15.58
N ILE A 110 -2.53 -0.32 -15.67
CA ILE A 110 -2.41 -1.07 -16.91
C ILE A 110 -3.82 -1.44 -17.35
N VAL A 111 -4.32 -0.75 -18.37
CA VAL A 111 -5.62 -1.06 -18.98
C VAL A 111 -5.41 -2.11 -20.05
N TRP A 112 -6.05 -3.27 -19.89
CA TRP A 112 -5.95 -4.35 -20.87
C TRP A 112 -6.71 -3.98 -22.15
N SER A 113 -6.09 -4.28 -23.28
CA SER A 113 -6.64 -4.13 -24.62
C SER A 113 -6.57 -5.49 -25.33
N ASP A 114 -7.13 -5.60 -26.52
CA ASP A 114 -7.13 -6.87 -27.27
C ASP A 114 -5.72 -7.43 -27.51
N ALA A 115 -4.73 -6.55 -27.68
CA ALA A 115 -3.32 -6.93 -27.82
C ALA A 115 -2.71 -7.56 -26.54
N HIS A 116 -3.33 -7.35 -25.38
CA HIS A 116 -2.87 -7.88 -24.10
C HIS A 116 -3.49 -9.24 -23.74
N ILE A 117 -4.53 -9.66 -24.46
CA ILE A 117 -5.21 -10.93 -24.19
C ILE A 117 -4.24 -12.08 -24.43
N GLY A 118 -4.04 -12.91 -23.41
CA GLY A 118 -3.12 -14.04 -23.45
C GLY A 118 -1.64 -13.68 -23.29
N SER A 119 -1.28 -12.41 -23.15
CA SER A 119 0.11 -11.98 -22.95
C SER A 119 0.48 -11.96 -21.47
N ASP A 120 1.64 -12.53 -21.14
CA ASP A 120 2.24 -12.48 -19.80
C ASP A 120 2.98 -11.19 -19.50
N GLN A 121 3.28 -10.39 -20.54
CA GLN A 121 3.92 -9.09 -20.42
C GLN A 121 2.96 -8.03 -20.92
N ARG A 122 2.56 -7.11 -20.03
CA ARG A 122 1.60 -6.06 -20.34
C ARG A 122 2.15 -4.75 -19.83
N ASN A 123 2.06 -3.73 -20.65
CA ASN A 123 2.53 -2.38 -20.31
C ASN A 123 1.34 -1.42 -20.34
N GLY A 124 1.34 -0.45 -19.44
CA GLY A 124 0.33 0.59 -19.38
C GLY A 124 0.97 1.95 -19.62
N THR A 125 0.23 2.86 -20.27
CA THR A 125 0.59 4.27 -20.41
C THR A 125 -0.20 5.16 -19.45
N GLY A 126 -0.81 4.57 -18.41
CA GLY A 126 -1.63 5.31 -17.45
C GLY A 126 -0.79 6.26 -16.60
N ASP A 127 -1.31 7.48 -16.41
CA ASP A 127 -0.72 8.46 -15.50
C ASP A 127 -0.61 7.86 -14.08
N GLY A 128 0.58 7.92 -13.52
CA GLY A 128 0.87 7.39 -12.19
C GLY A 128 0.19 8.21 -11.09
N GLN A 129 -0.47 7.54 -10.15
CA GLN A 129 -1.06 8.17 -8.95
C GLN A 129 -0.44 7.57 -7.69
N PRO A 130 -0.25 8.36 -6.60
CA PRO A 130 0.32 7.84 -5.35
C PRO A 130 -0.67 6.99 -4.52
N PHE A 131 -1.90 6.82 -5.00
CA PHE A 131 -2.96 6.07 -4.34
C PHE A 131 -3.85 5.36 -5.36
N LEU A 132 -4.55 4.33 -4.88
CA LEU A 132 -5.66 3.67 -5.55
C LEU A 132 -6.96 4.35 -5.15
N LEU A 133 -7.85 4.62 -6.10
CA LEU A 133 -9.15 5.26 -5.83
C LEU A 133 -10.29 4.30 -6.18
N TYR A 134 -11.09 3.93 -5.19
CA TYR A 134 -12.22 3.00 -5.34
C TYR A 134 -13.45 3.50 -4.57
N PRO A 135 -14.67 3.08 -4.96
CA PRO A 135 -15.87 3.37 -4.18
C PRO A 135 -15.73 2.79 -2.78
N ARG A 136 -16.18 3.57 -1.79
CA ARG A 136 -16.02 3.23 -0.37
C ARG A 136 -16.68 1.90 0.01
N ASP A 137 -17.84 1.63 -0.58
CA ASP A 137 -18.69 0.51 -0.19
C ASP A 137 -18.38 -0.76 -0.99
N ASN A 138 -17.38 -0.73 -1.88
CA ASN A 138 -16.97 -1.88 -2.66
C ASN A 138 -16.09 -2.82 -1.84
N HIS A 139 -16.32 -4.12 -2.01
CA HIS A 139 -15.46 -5.15 -1.44
C HIS A 139 -14.28 -5.42 -2.38
N LEU A 140 -13.06 -5.15 -1.91
CA LEU A 140 -11.83 -5.25 -2.69
C LEU A 140 -10.92 -6.34 -2.12
N HIS A 141 -10.34 -7.14 -3.02
CA HIS A 141 -9.21 -8.02 -2.72
C HIS A 141 -7.95 -7.44 -3.35
N ILE A 142 -6.85 -7.34 -2.61
CA ILE A 142 -5.66 -6.58 -3.04
C ILE A 142 -4.40 -7.40 -2.79
N ALA A 143 -3.68 -7.72 -3.87
CA ALA A 143 -2.38 -8.38 -3.79
C ALA A 143 -1.26 -7.53 -4.38
N PHE A 144 -0.07 -7.68 -3.81
CA PHE A 144 1.17 -7.19 -4.38
C PHE A 144 2.01 -8.36 -4.89
N SER A 145 2.68 -8.17 -6.03
CA SER A 145 3.66 -9.11 -6.57
C SER A 145 4.89 -8.36 -7.08
N PRO A 146 6.11 -8.79 -6.76
CA PRO A 146 7.33 -8.17 -7.30
C PRO A 146 7.50 -8.44 -8.80
N VAL A 147 6.77 -9.40 -9.36
CA VAL A 147 6.78 -9.75 -10.78
C VAL A 147 5.36 -9.70 -11.35
N GLN A 148 5.24 -9.39 -12.63
CA GLN A 148 3.94 -9.37 -13.28
C GLN A 148 3.30 -10.76 -13.27
N TRP A 149 2.04 -10.84 -12.86
CA TRP A 149 1.27 -12.08 -12.96
C TRP A 149 1.11 -12.50 -14.43
N THR A 150 1.23 -13.80 -14.66
CA THR A 150 0.90 -14.39 -15.97
C THR A 150 -0.57 -14.20 -16.27
N TRP A 151 -0.94 -14.22 -17.55
CA TRP A 151 -2.33 -14.14 -17.98
C TRP A 151 -3.19 -15.22 -17.31
N ARG A 152 -2.66 -16.44 -17.23
CA ARG A 152 -3.32 -17.57 -16.57
C ARG A 152 -3.60 -17.30 -15.08
N LEU A 153 -2.67 -16.67 -14.36
CA LEU A 153 -2.86 -16.36 -12.95
C LEU A 153 -3.92 -15.28 -12.77
N CYS A 154 -3.91 -14.26 -13.62
CA CYS A 154 -4.96 -13.24 -13.65
C CYS A 154 -6.34 -13.85 -13.88
N GLU A 155 -6.51 -14.74 -14.87
CA GLU A 155 -7.78 -15.42 -15.14
C GLU A 155 -8.20 -16.37 -14.02
N HIS A 156 -7.25 -17.09 -13.41
CA HIS A 156 -7.52 -17.91 -12.22
C HIS A 156 -8.05 -17.05 -11.07
N MET A 157 -7.40 -15.93 -10.77
CA MET A 157 -7.88 -15.03 -9.72
C MET A 157 -9.21 -14.38 -10.08
N ARG A 158 -9.51 -14.08 -11.34
CA ARG A 158 -10.84 -13.60 -11.76
C ARG A 158 -11.95 -14.63 -11.53
N SER A 159 -11.66 -15.91 -11.76
CA SER A 159 -12.67 -16.99 -11.74
C SER A 159 -12.76 -17.78 -10.44
N ASN A 160 -11.81 -17.64 -9.51
CA ASN A 160 -11.72 -18.47 -8.31
C ASN A 160 -11.83 -17.66 -7.00
N PRO A 161 -13.06 -17.46 -6.45
CA PRO A 161 -13.27 -16.74 -5.20
C PRO A 161 -12.50 -17.29 -3.99
N PRO A 162 -12.43 -18.63 -3.76
CA PRO A 162 -11.65 -19.18 -2.65
C PRO A 162 -10.15 -18.82 -2.73
N SER A 163 -9.59 -18.82 -3.94
CA SER A 163 -8.18 -18.43 -4.14
C SER A 163 -7.98 -16.94 -3.87
N ARG A 164 -8.91 -16.08 -4.31
CA ARG A 164 -8.84 -14.64 -4.00
C ARG A 164 -8.83 -14.41 -2.50
N ALA A 165 -9.78 -14.98 -1.76
CA ALA A 165 -9.90 -14.78 -0.31
C ALA A 165 -8.68 -15.26 0.50
N LEU A 166 -7.85 -16.15 -0.06
CA LEU A 166 -6.65 -16.66 0.60
C LEU A 166 -5.37 -15.90 0.21
N TRP A 167 -5.31 -15.38 -1.03
CA TRP A 167 -4.07 -14.89 -1.64
C TRP A 167 -4.11 -13.41 -2.05
N MET A 168 -5.26 -12.75 -1.92
CA MET A 168 -5.50 -11.32 -2.17
C MET A 168 -6.27 -10.71 -1.00
#